data_AF-A0A957A337-F1
#
_entry.id   AF-A0A957A337-F1
#
_cell.length_a   1.000
_cell.length_b   1.000
_cell.length_c   1.000
_cell.angle_alpha   90.00
_cell.angle_beta   90.00
_cell.angle_gamma   90.00
#
_symmetry.space_group_name_H-M   'P 1'
#
loop_
_entity.id
_entity.type
_entity.pdbx_description
1 polymer ?
#
loop_
_entity_poly.entity_id
_entity_poly.type
_entity_poly.pdbx_seq_one_letter_code
_entity_poly.pdbx_strand_id
1 'polypeptide(L)' 'MISITHIDHIGQVVPELDPQVALLEGLFGMKEASRFEDEAAGHRGVRLEVPGSSAVRWELLSPTRASS' A
#
# COMPACT_ATOMS: atom_id res chain seq x y z
N MET A 1 17.29 17.38 -16.12
CA MET A 1 17.98 16.35 -15.32
C MET A 1 17.02 15.90 -14.23
N ILE A 2 16.72 14.61 -14.10
CA ILE A 2 15.79 14.12 -13.06
C ILE A 2 16.57 13.96 -11.75
N SER A 3 16.07 14.55 -10.66
CA SER A 3 16.63 14.40 -9.31
C SER A 3 15.67 13.59 -8.46
N ILE A 4 16.14 12.46 -7.93
CA ILE A 4 15.39 11.63 -7.00
C ILE A 4 15.70 12.14 -5.59
N THR A 5 14.68 12.60 -4.86
CA THR A 5 14.87 13.30 -3.58
C THR A 5 14.49 12.46 -2.36
N HIS A 6 13.61 11.48 -2.53
CA HIS A 6 13.15 10.59 -1.47
C HIS A 6 12.45 9.35 -2.06
N ILE A 7 12.16 8.38 -1.20
CA ILE A 7 11.28 7.26 -1.51
C ILE A 7 9.83 7.75 -1.28
N ASP A 8 9.03 7.75 -2.33
CA ASP A 8 7.61 8.14 -2.25
C ASP A 8 6.76 7.06 -1.58
N HIS A 9 6.92 5.80 -2.00
CA HIS A 9 6.20 4.67 -1.42
C HIS A 9 6.96 3.36 -1.49
N ILE A 10 6.55 2.41 -0.66
CA ILE A 10 6.92 0.99 -0.71
C ILE A 10 5.67 0.19 -1.07
N GLY A 11 5.72 -0.54 -2.18
CA GLY A 11 4.65 -1.45 -2.60
C GLY A 11 4.85 -2.87 -2.05
N GLN A 12 3.81 -3.42 -1.43
CA GLN A 12 3.77 -4.79 -0.91
C GLN A 12 2.55 -5.52 -1.46
N VAL A 13 2.78 -6.60 -2.22
CA VAL A 13 1.70 -7.48 -2.69
C VAL A 13 1.27 -8.42 -1.56
N VAL A 14 -0.03 -8.54 -1.36
CA VAL A 14 -0.65 -9.44 -0.38
C VAL A 14 -1.85 -10.18 -0.98
N PRO A 15 -2.18 -11.38 -0.47
CA PRO A 15 -3.36 -12.11 -0.94
C PRO A 15 -4.64 -11.34 -0.67
N GLU A 16 -4.78 -10.79 0.53
CA GLU A 16 -5.95 -10.05 0.99
C GLU A 16 -5.53 -8.76 1.70
N LEU A 17 -6.23 -7.66 1.43
CA LEU A 17 -5.89 -6.35 1.97
C LEU A 17 -6.22 -6.23 3.46
N ASP A 18 -7.46 -6.53 3.86
CA ASP A 18 -7.95 -6.22 5.21
C ASP A 18 -7.18 -6.93 6.33
N PRO A 19 -6.82 -8.24 6.22
CA PRO A 19 -6.00 -8.89 7.23
C PRO A 19 -4.62 -8.25 7.36
N GLN A 20 -4.02 -7.82 6.23
CA GLN A 20 -2.71 -7.18 6.24
C GLN A 20 -2.78 -5.75 6.80
N VAL A 21 -3.82 -4.97 6.46
CA VAL A 21 -4.06 -3.65 7.05
C VAL A 21 -4.12 -3.78 8.57
N ALA A 22 -4.99 -4.66 9.09
CA ALA A 22 -5.16 -4.86 10.52
C ALA A 22 -3.84 -5.25 11.22
N LEU A 23 -3.02 -6.09 10.58
CA LEU A 23 -1.71 -6.48 11.09
C LEU A 23 -0.75 -5.27 11.18
N LEU A 24 -0.66 -4.46 10.12
CA LEU A 24 0.27 -3.33 10.07
C LEU A 24 -0.17 -2.16 10.96
N GLU A 25 -1.46 -1.91 11.07
CA GLU A 25 -2.01 -0.95 12.05
C GLU A 25 -1.72 -1.41 13.48
N GLY A 26 -1.92 -2.70 13.79
CA GLY A 26 -1.71 -3.25 15.13
C GLY A 26 -0.25 -3.35 15.56
N LEU A 27 0.65 -3.76 14.67
CA LEU A 27 2.06 -3.95 15.00
C LEU A 27 2.88 -2.66 14.94
N PHE A 28 2.60 -1.81 13.96
CA PHE A 28 3.45 -0.66 13.66
C PHE A 28 2.75 0.68 13.88
N GLY A 29 1.47 0.68 14.24
CA GLY A 29 0.70 1.91 14.42
C GLY A 29 0.45 2.66 13.12
N MET A 30 0.60 2.00 11.96
CA MET A 30 0.23 2.58 10.67
C MET A 30 -1.27 2.91 10.65
N LYS A 31 -1.68 3.75 9.71
CA LYS A 31 -3.09 4.15 9.55
C LYS A 31 -3.51 4.10 8.10
N GLU A 32 -4.68 3.56 7.83
CA GLU A 32 -5.29 3.67 6.51
C GLU A 32 -5.51 5.13 6.10
N ALA A 33 -4.97 5.52 4.94
CA ALA A 33 -5.14 6.84 4.36
C ALA A 33 -6.15 6.84 3.21
N SER A 34 -6.13 5.81 2.36
CA SER A 34 -7.06 5.66 1.23
C SER A 34 -7.05 4.25 0.67
N ARG A 35 -8.13 3.91 -0.05
CA ARG A 35 -8.25 2.71 -0.87
C ARG A 35 -8.41 3.08 -2.33
N PHE A 36 -7.94 2.22 -3.21
CA PHE A 36 -8.05 2.42 -4.65
C PHE A 36 -8.17 1.09 -5.39
N GLU A 37 -8.64 1.16 -6.62
CA GLU A 37 -8.70 0.04 -7.54
C GLU A 37 -8.25 0.50 -8.92
N ASP A 38 -7.40 -0.30 -9.57
CA ASP A 38 -6.98 -0.12 -10.95
C ASP A 38 -7.42 -1.35 -11.73
N GLU A 39 -8.57 -1.22 -12.41
CA GLU A 39 -9.16 -2.29 -13.21
C GLU A 39 -8.28 -2.69 -14.39
N ALA A 40 -7.56 -1.73 -14.99
CA ALA A 40 -6.71 -1.97 -16.15
C ALA A 40 -5.48 -2.78 -15.75
N ALA A 41 -4.84 -2.40 -14.64
CA ALA A 41 -3.71 -3.11 -14.06
C ALA A 41 -4.11 -4.41 -13.33
N GLY A 42 -5.38 -4.57 -12.97
CA GLY A 42 -5.92 -5.78 -12.35
C GLY A 42 -5.55 -5.93 -10.87
N HIS A 43 -5.51 -4.81 -10.13
CA HIS A 43 -5.28 -4.83 -8.69
C HIS A 43 -6.12 -3.80 -7.94
N ARG A 44 -6.30 -4.05 -6.65
CA ARG A 44 -6.81 -3.10 -5.66
C ARG A 44 -5.76 -2.86 -4.60
N GLY A 45 -5.83 -1.72 -3.92
CA GLY A 45 -4.84 -1.39 -2.91
C GLY A 45 -5.31 -0.47 -1.80
N VAL A 46 -4.47 -0.39 -0.78
CA VAL A 46 -4.63 0.47 0.38
C VAL A 46 -3.32 1.22 0.62
N ARG A 47 -3.39 2.54 0.75
CA ARG A 47 -2.28 3.39 1.20
C ARG A 47 -2.34 3.51 2.71
N LEU A 48 -1.23 3.24 3.38
CA LEU A 48 -1.04 3.44 4.80
C LEU A 48 -0.05 4.58 5.07
N GLU A 49 -0.34 5.36 6.10
CA GLU A 49 0.60 6.33 6.67
C GLU A 49 1.61 5.63 7.57
N VAL A 50 2.89 5.98 7.41
CA VAL A 50 3.98 5.46 8.25
C VAL A 50 4.21 6.41 9.42
N PRO A 51 4.09 5.96 10.68
CA PRO A 51 4.32 6.80 11.83
C PRO A 51 5.71 7.43 11.82
N GLY A 52 5.78 8.74 12.08
CA GLY A 52 7.03 9.49 12.07
C GLY A 52 7.55 9.89 10.69
N SER A 53 6.84 9.57 9.60
CA SER A 53 7.22 10.03 8.26
C SER A 53 6.03 10.56 7.47
N SER A 54 6.18 11.77 6.94
CA SER A 54 5.25 12.35 5.96
C SER A 54 5.71 12.14 4.52
N ALA A 55 6.92 11.62 4.31
CA ALA A 55 7.55 11.53 3.00
C ALA A 55 7.35 10.16 2.34
N VAL A 56 7.11 9.10 3.12
CA VAL A 56 6.95 7.74 2.59
C VAL A 56 5.56 7.19 2.93
N ARG A 57 4.95 6.52 1.95
CA ARG A 57 3.71 5.75 2.11
C ARG A 57 3.99 4.24 2.03
N TRP A 58 3.14 3.44 2.66
CA TRP A 58 3.13 1.99 2.47
C TRP A 58 1.90 1.61 1.65
N GLU A 59 2.09 0.98 0.50
CA GLU A 59 1.01 0.57 -0.40
C GLU A 59 0.84 -0.94 -0.38
N LEU A 60 -0.29 -1.40 0.14
CA LEU A 60 -0.72 -2.78 0.02
C LEU A 60 -1.46 -2.96 -1.30
N LEU A 61 -1.14 -4.04 -2.02
CA LEU A 61 -1.73 -4.38 -3.32
C LEU A 61 -2.24 -5.82 -3.28
N SER A 62 -3.45 -6.06 -3.76
CA SER A 62 -4.05 -7.38 -3.90
C SER A 62 -4.58 -7.54 -5.33
N PRO A 63 -4.26 -8.64 -6.02
CA PRO A 63 -4.73 -8.87 -7.38
C PRO A 63 -6.25 -9.01 -7.40
N THR A 64 -6.90 -8.45 -8.42
CA THR A 64 -8.34 -8.61 -8.65
C THR A 64 -8.66 -9.70 -9.67
N ARG A 65 -7.65 -10.20 -10.38
CA ARG A 65 -7.76 -11.29 -11.35
C ARG A 65 -7.09 -12.55 -10.79
N ALA A 66 -7.75 -13.70 -10.92
CA ALA A 66 -7.14 -14.97 -10.60
C ALA A 66 -5.94 -15.23 -11.54
N SER A 67 -4.86 -15.81 -11.02
CA SER A 67 -3.82 -16.37 -11.89
C SER A 67 -4.44 -17.53 -12.67
N SER A 68 -4.67 -17.34 -13.96
CA SER A 68 -5.01 -18.42 -14.90
C SER A 68 -3.86 -19.40 -15.03
#